data_AF-A0A318SSY6-F1
#
_entry.id   AF-A0A318SSY6-F1
#
_cell.length_a   1.000
_cell.length_b   1.000
_cell.length_c   1.000
_cell.angle_alpha   90.00
_cell.angle_beta   90.00
_cell.angle_gamma   90.00
#
_symmetry.space_group_name_H-M   'P 1'
#
loop_
_entity.id
_entity.type
_entity.pdbx_description
1 polymer ?
#
loop_
_entity_poly.entity_id
_entity_poly.type
_entity_poly.pdbx_seq_one_letter_code
_entity_poly.pdbx_strand_id
1 'polypeptide(L)' 'MAILEGVEARTKAKEIKMTYLTTIRAAVSRRAAYNRTRRELRAMPRQTAWDLGLMPEDANRIARSAVYG' A
#
# COMPACT_ATOMS: atom_id res chain seq x y z
N MET A 1 26.56 -29.95 -18.58
CA MET A 1 26.38 -29.16 -17.34
C MET A 1 26.14 -27.67 -17.61
N ALA A 2 26.94 -26.98 -18.44
CA ALA A 2 26.83 -25.51 -18.64
C ALA A 2 25.46 -24.97 -19.13
N ILE A 3 24.68 -25.75 -19.90
CA ILE A 3 23.35 -25.32 -20.37
C ILE A 3 22.34 -25.22 -19.21
N LEU A 4 22.45 -26.08 -18.20
CA LEU A 4 21.54 -26.09 -17.05
C LEU A 4 21.78 -24.88 -16.13
N GLU A 5 23.04 -24.49 -15.94
CA GLU A 5 23.41 -23.31 -15.14
C GLU A 5 22.85 -22.00 -15.75
N GLY A 6 22.89 -21.87 -17.07
CA GLY A 6 22.33 -20.70 -17.77
C GLY A 6 20.80 -20.60 -17.68
N VAL A 7 20.09 -21.73 -17.63
CA VAL A 7 18.64 -21.77 -17.44
C VAL A 7 18.28 -21.39 -16.00
N GLU A 8 19.01 -21.90 -15.02
CA GLU A 8 18.77 -21.58 -13.60
C GLU A 8 18.96 -20.09 -13.32
N ALA A 9 20.03 -19.50 -13.85
CA ALA A 9 20.31 -18.07 -13.71
C ALA A 9 19.19 -17.19 -14.30
N ARG A 10 18.68 -17.53 -15.51
CA ARG A 10 17.54 -16.79 -16.11
C ARG A 10 16.26 -16.94 -15.32
N THR A 11 16.03 -18.09 -14.72
CA THR A 11 14.82 -18.37 -13.93
C THR A 11 14.82 -17.54 -12.65
N LYS A 12 15.94 -17.53 -11.91
CA LYS A 12 16.12 -16.68 -10.73
C LYS A 12 15.98 -15.19 -11.05
N ALA A 13 16.57 -14.71 -12.14
CA ALA A 13 16.43 -13.31 -12.54
C ALA A 13 14.96 -12.92 -12.84
N LYS A 14 14.21 -13.81 -13.51
CA LYS A 14 12.78 -13.61 -13.76
C LYS A 14 11.97 -13.60 -12.45
N GLU A 15 12.29 -14.50 -11.53
CA GLU A 15 11.64 -14.57 -10.21
C GLU A 15 11.89 -13.30 -9.40
N ILE A 16 13.14 -12.84 -9.30
CA ILE A 16 13.50 -11.57 -8.64
C ILE A 16 12.73 -10.40 -9.24
N LYS A 17 12.64 -10.33 -10.59
CA LYS A 17 11.88 -9.29 -11.28
C LYS A 17 10.39 -9.34 -10.95
N MET A 18 9.78 -10.54 -10.93
CA MET A 18 8.38 -10.70 -10.54
C MET A 18 8.13 -10.31 -9.08
N THR A 19 9.03 -10.67 -8.17
CA THR A 19 8.98 -10.28 -6.75
C THR A 19 9.10 -8.76 -6.57
N TYR A 20 9.98 -8.10 -7.34
CA TYR A 20 10.09 -6.64 -7.29
C TYR A 20 8.83 -5.94 -7.80
N LEU A 21 8.29 -6.39 -8.94
CA LEU A 21 7.08 -5.79 -9.52
C LEU A 21 5.87 -5.97 -8.61
N THR A 22 5.72 -7.14 -7.99
CA THR A 22 4.63 -7.40 -7.03
C THR A 22 4.78 -6.55 -5.77
N THR A 23 5.99 -6.37 -5.27
CA THR A 23 6.28 -5.50 -4.11
C THR A 23 5.95 -4.04 -4.40
N ILE A 24 6.38 -3.52 -5.56
CA ILE A 24 6.08 -2.14 -5.99
C ILE A 24 4.58 -1.97 -6.16
N ARG A 25 3.90 -2.92 -6.83
CA ARG A 25 2.45 -2.88 -7.00
C ARG A 25 1.73 -2.81 -5.65
N ALA A 26 2.12 -3.65 -4.69
CA ALA A 26 1.55 -3.64 -3.35
C ALA A 26 1.81 -2.32 -2.61
N ALA A 27 2.99 -1.71 -2.77
CA ALA A 27 3.30 -0.41 -2.17
C ALA A 27 2.45 0.72 -2.77
N VAL A 28 2.29 0.75 -4.09
CA VAL A 28 1.45 1.73 -4.81
C VAL A 28 -0.02 1.56 -4.40
N SER A 29 -0.54 0.33 -4.37
CA SER A 29 -1.92 0.06 -3.94
C SER A 29 -2.17 0.52 -2.51
N ARG A 30 -1.25 0.24 -1.57
CA ARG A 30 -1.34 0.75 -0.19
C ARG A 30 -1.31 2.27 -0.16
N ARG A 31 -0.43 2.92 -0.94
CA ARG A 31 -0.36 4.39 -0.98
C ARG A 31 -1.64 5.02 -1.53
N ALA A 32 -2.25 4.41 -2.55
CA ALA A 32 -3.52 4.84 -3.10
C ALA A 32 -4.65 4.73 -2.06
N ALA A 33 -4.73 3.60 -1.35
CA ALA A 33 -5.68 3.39 -0.26
C ALA A 33 -5.51 4.44 0.84
N TYR A 34 -4.27 4.65 1.32
CA TYR A 34 -3.97 5.68 2.33
C TYR A 34 -4.43 7.07 1.91
N ASN A 35 -4.10 7.50 0.69
CA ASN A 35 -4.49 8.81 0.18
C ASN A 35 -6.02 8.96 0.08
N ARG A 36 -6.71 7.90 -0.36
CA ARG A 36 -8.17 7.86 -0.46
C ARG A 36 -8.82 8.00 0.91
N THR A 37 -8.44 7.13 1.86
CA THR A 37 -8.98 7.14 3.23
C THR A 37 -8.71 8.48 3.90
N ARG A 38 -7.49 9.01 3.81
CA ARG A 38 -7.14 10.31 4.38
C ARG A 38 -7.97 11.45 3.78
N ARG A 39 -8.24 11.41 2.47
CA ARG A 39 -9.08 12.42 1.80
C ARG A 39 -10.53 12.33 2.29
N GLU A 40 -11.07 11.13 2.37
CA GLU A 40 -12.46 10.90 2.83
C GLU A 40 -12.63 11.35 4.28
N LEU A 41 -11.68 11.02 5.17
CA LEU A 41 -11.70 11.47 6.57
C LEU A 41 -11.62 13.00 6.70
N ARG A 42 -10.81 13.67 5.86
CA ARG A 42 -10.69 15.13 5.89
C ARG A 42 -11.89 15.86 5.27
N ALA A 43 -12.52 15.24 4.28
CA ALA A 43 -13.70 15.79 3.62
C ALA A 43 -15.00 15.52 4.41
N MET A 44 -14.93 14.66 5.44
CA MET A 44 -16.06 14.35 6.29
C MET A 44 -16.56 15.61 7.02
N PRO A 45 -17.88 15.88 7.02
CA PRO A 45 -18.44 16.96 7.81
C PRO A 45 -18.09 16.81 9.29
N ARG A 46 -17.76 17.92 9.95
CA ARG A 46 -17.32 17.93 11.35
C ARG A 46 -18.33 17.27 12.29
N GLN A 47 -19.63 17.51 12.08
CA GLN A 47 -20.70 16.88 12.87
C GLN A 47 -20.65 15.36 12.76
N THR A 48 -20.61 14.83 11.54
CA THR A 48 -20.53 13.39 11.29
C THR A 48 -19.28 12.77 11.89
N ALA A 49 -18.14 13.46 11.82
CA ALA A 49 -16.91 12.98 12.43
C ALA A 49 -17.06 12.87 13.95
N TRP A 50 -17.66 13.86 14.61
CA TRP A 50 -17.93 13.84 16.04
C TRP A 50 -18.89 12.74 16.46
N ASP A 51 -19.96 12.52 15.70
CA ASP A 51 -20.92 11.44 15.97
C ASP A 51 -20.23 10.05 15.95
N LEU A 52 -19.18 9.90 15.13
CA LEU A 52 -18.37 8.68 15.03
C LEU A 52 -17.21 8.64 16.03
N GLY A 53 -17.04 9.66 16.88
CA GLY A 53 -15.89 9.77 17.79
C GLY A 53 -14.56 10.01 17.08
N LEU A 54 -14.59 10.56 15.87
CA LEU A 54 -13.43 10.86 15.04
C LEU A 54 -13.10 12.37 15.08
N MET A 55 -11.80 12.67 15.03
CA MET A 55 -11.33 14.03 14.75
C MET A 55 -10.76 14.09 13.32
N PRO A 56 -11.31 14.93 12.41
CA PRO A 56 -10.75 15.09 11.07
C PRO A 56 -9.28 15.51 11.06
N GLU A 57 -8.83 16.19 12.12
CA GLU A 57 -7.44 16.59 12.35
C GLU A 57 -6.51 15.36 12.47
N ASP A 58 -7.03 14.24 12.98
CA ASP A 58 -6.34 12.96 13.12
C ASP A 58 -6.37 12.08 11.86
N ALA A 59 -6.95 12.56 10.76
CA ALA A 59 -7.12 11.78 9.54
C ALA A 59 -5.82 11.13 9.03
N ASN A 60 -4.67 11.76 9.23
CA ASN A 60 -3.37 11.21 8.87
C ASN A 60 -3.03 9.95 9.70
N ARG A 61 -3.22 10.03 11.02
CA ARG A 61 -2.92 8.96 11.98
C ARG A 61 -3.86 7.78 11.76
N ILE A 62 -5.15 8.06 11.64
CA ILE A 62 -6.20 7.06 11.40
C ILE A 62 -5.96 6.35 10.06
N ALA A 63 -5.77 7.09 8.96
CA ALA A 63 -5.53 6.48 7.65
C ALA A 63 -4.23 5.66 7.62
N ARG A 64 -3.19 6.08 8.37
CA ARG A 64 -1.93 5.34 8.43
C ARG A 64 -2.13 4.00 9.14
N SER A 65 -2.77 3.99 10.30
CA SER A 65 -3.02 2.74 11.04
C SER A 65 -3.95 1.80 10.27
N ALA A 66 -5.01 2.34 9.65
CA ALA A 66 -5.95 1.52 8.87
C ALA A 66 -5.31 0.81 7.65
N VAL A 67 -4.27 1.40 7.04
CA VAL A 67 -3.65 0.89 5.80
C VAL A 67 -2.34 0.13 6.04
N TYR A 68 -1.57 0.55 7.04
CA TYR A 68 -0.24 0.01 7.30
C TYR A 68 -0.14 -0.83 8.57
N GLY A 69 -1.15 -0.76 9.47
CA GLY A 69 -1.07 -1.30 10.82
C GLY A 69 -0.46 -0.29 11.77
#